data_AF-A0A9E5IU36-F1
#
_entry.id   AF-A0A9E5IU36-F1
#
_cell.length_a   1.000
_cell.length_b   1.000
_cell.length_c   1.000
_cell.angle_alpha   90.00
_cell.angle_beta   90.00
_cell.angle_gamma   90.00
#
_symmetry.space_group_name_H-M   'P 1'
#
loop_
_entity.id
_entity.type
_entity.pdbx_description
1 polymer ?
#
loop_
_entity_poly.entity_id
_entity_poly.type
_entity_poly.pdbx_seq_one_letter_code
_entity_poly.pdbx_strand_id
1 'polypeptide(L)'
;MLNFANQRWLLSHGDEGCLGDVAYQAFRSTVRQTAWQQSFLSKPIAEREHIARQLRLQSQQHKNDPATVYADVDSAWALAALKQSDCTCLLHGHTHRPGDHLLEGSAQLQRRVLSDWDAQSAEPRAEVLRWHASGWVERVNLLDQRTSR
;
A
#
# COMPACT_ATOMS: atom_id res chain seq x y z
N MET A 1 7.18 -7.30 -9.51
CA MET A 1 7.63 -6.51 -10.67
C MET A 1 6.68 -6.78 -11.83
N LEU A 2 6.30 -5.74 -12.55
CA LEU A 2 5.41 -5.78 -13.71
C LEU A 2 6.11 -5.14 -14.90
N ASN A 3 6.21 -5.89 -16.00
CA ASN A 3 6.69 -5.38 -17.29
C ASN A 3 5.49 -5.24 -18.22
N PHE A 4 5.21 -4.02 -18.67
CA PHE A 4 4.13 -3.76 -19.62
C PHE A 4 4.49 -2.59 -20.52
N ALA A 5 4.15 -2.71 -21.80
CA ALA A 5 4.63 -1.82 -22.86
C ALA A 5 6.18 -1.65 -22.78
N ASN A 6 6.66 -0.42 -22.68
CA ASN A 6 8.07 -0.07 -22.57
C ASN A 6 8.50 0.30 -21.14
N GLN A 7 7.74 -0.09 -20.11
CA GLN A 7 8.04 0.29 -18.73
C GLN A 7 8.05 -0.92 -17.79
N ARG A 8 8.85 -0.78 -16.75
CA ARG A 8 9.09 -1.81 -15.73
C ARG A 8 8.84 -1.20 -14.36
N TRP A 9 7.80 -1.67 -13.70
CA TRP A 9 7.27 -1.11 -12.47
C TRP A 9 7.40 -2.13 -11.33
N LEU A 10 7.80 -1.64 -10.16
CA LEU A 10 7.76 -2.41 -8.93
C LEU A 10 6.37 -2.29 -8.34
N LEU A 11 5.74 -3.44 -8.06
CA LEU A 11 4.43 -3.50 -7.39
C LEU A 11 4.65 -3.92 -5.95
N SER A 12 3.95 -3.26 -5.04
CA SER A 12 3.99 -3.52 -3.61
C SER A 12 2.63 -3.19 -3.00
N HIS A 13 2.29 -3.78 -1.84
CA HIS A 13 1.18 -3.25 -1.07
C HIS A 13 1.58 -1.89 -0.45
N GLY A 14 2.82 -1.78 0.05
CA GLY A 14 3.42 -0.56 0.58
C GLY A 14 3.78 -0.68 2.06
N ASP A 15 3.14 -1.62 2.76
CA ASP A 15 3.30 -1.82 4.21
C ASP A 15 4.74 -2.16 4.62
N GLU A 16 5.51 -2.79 3.74
CA GLU A 16 6.92 -3.10 3.99
C GLU A 16 7.85 -1.88 4.00
N GLY A 17 7.43 -0.78 3.38
CA GLY A 17 8.22 0.45 3.28
C GLY A 17 7.92 1.45 4.40
N CYS A 18 6.88 1.23 5.20
CA CYS A 18 6.49 2.09 6.32
C CYS A 18 7.40 1.86 7.54
N LEU A 19 8.70 2.15 7.40
CA LEU A 19 9.72 1.79 8.39
C LEU A 19 9.62 2.60 9.70
N GLY A 20 9.01 3.79 9.65
CA GLY A 20 8.77 4.61 10.85
C GLY A 20 7.73 4.00 11.80
N ASP A 21 6.87 3.10 11.31
CA ASP A 21 5.91 2.37 12.16
C ASP A 21 6.55 1.09 12.71
N VAL A 22 7.43 1.26 13.68
CA VAL A 22 8.25 0.17 14.26
C VAL A 22 7.37 -0.92 14.87
N ALA A 23 6.28 -0.54 15.55
CA ALA A 23 5.35 -1.48 16.17
C ALA A 23 4.66 -2.34 15.10
N TYR A 24 4.20 -1.72 14.01
CA TYR A 24 3.65 -2.43 12.87
C TYR A 24 4.69 -3.33 12.20
N GLN A 25 5.91 -2.86 11.97
CA GLN A 25 6.96 -3.68 11.35
C GLN A 25 7.31 -4.92 12.20
N ALA A 26 7.33 -4.78 13.53
CA ALA A 26 7.51 -5.92 14.44
C ALA A 26 6.37 -6.94 14.28
N PHE A 27 5.11 -6.48 14.34
CA PHE A 27 3.94 -7.33 14.13
C PHE A 27 3.96 -8.01 12.75
N ARG A 28 4.24 -7.25 11.69
CA ARG A 28 4.35 -7.72 10.31
C ARG A 28 5.41 -8.82 10.20
N SER A 29 6.55 -8.66 10.86
CA SER A 29 7.60 -9.68 10.88
C SER A 29 7.11 -10.98 11.52
N THR A 30 6.39 -10.91 12.65
CA THR A 30 5.85 -12.08 13.35
C THR A 30 4.83 -12.84 12.50
N VAL A 31 3.82 -12.15 11.95
CA VAL A 31 2.74 -12.81 11.21
C VAL A 31 3.15 -13.33 9.83
N ARG A 32 4.33 -12.90 9.33
CA ARG A 32 4.95 -13.43 8.11
C ARG A 32 5.88 -14.62 8.35
N GLN A 33 6.19 -14.97 9.61
CA GLN A 33 6.98 -16.17 9.90
C GLN A 33 6.21 -17.44 9.51
N THR A 34 6.89 -18.37 8.86
CA THR A 34 6.31 -19.65 8.43
C THR A 34 5.67 -20.40 9.61
N ALA A 35 6.33 -20.46 10.76
CA ALA A 35 5.80 -21.13 11.95
C ALA A 35 4.49 -20.49 12.46
N TRP A 36 4.42 -19.15 12.45
CA TRP A 36 3.19 -18.44 12.82
C TRP A 36 2.07 -18.75 11.84
N GLN A 37 2.34 -18.68 10.54
CA GLN A 37 1.34 -18.97 9.49
C GLN A 37 0.82 -20.40 9.58
N GLN A 38 1.69 -21.39 9.77
CA GLN A 38 1.28 -22.79 9.91
C GLN A 38 0.45 -23.01 11.18
N SER A 39 0.87 -22.43 12.31
CA SER A 39 0.11 -22.50 13.57
C SER A 39 -1.25 -21.79 13.47
N PHE A 40 -1.32 -20.66 12.78
CA PHE A 40 -2.58 -19.95 12.55
C PHE A 40 -3.50 -20.74 11.62
N LEU A 41 -2.98 -21.27 10.51
CA LEU A 41 -3.77 -21.98 9.50
C LEU A 41 -4.23 -23.37 9.93
N SER A 42 -3.56 -24.00 10.91
CA SER A 42 -3.99 -25.29 11.47
C SER A 42 -5.21 -25.18 12.40
N LYS A 43 -5.58 -23.97 12.82
CA LYS A 43 -6.71 -23.72 13.72
C LYS A 43 -8.05 -23.84 12.99
N PRO A 44 -9.12 -24.28 13.69
CA PRO A 44 -10.49 -24.23 13.17
C PRO A 44 -10.87 -22.82 12.72
N ILE A 45 -11.76 -22.72 11.72
CA ILE A 45 -12.19 -21.42 11.16
C ILE A 45 -12.72 -20.46 12.23
N ALA A 46 -13.50 -20.94 13.19
CA ALA A 46 -14.06 -20.13 14.27
C ALA A 46 -12.97 -19.48 15.14
N GLU A 47 -11.87 -20.20 15.40
CA GLU A 47 -10.74 -19.66 16.16
C GLU A 47 -9.97 -18.62 15.34
N ARG A 48 -9.72 -18.88 14.04
CA ARG A 48 -9.08 -17.90 13.15
C ARG A 48 -9.87 -16.60 13.04
N GLU A 49 -11.20 -16.70 12.95
CA GLU A 49 -12.08 -15.54 12.95
C GLU A 49 -12.03 -14.76 14.27
N HIS A 50 -12.00 -15.48 15.40
CA HIS A 50 -11.86 -14.84 16.71
C HIS A 50 -10.54 -14.06 16.81
N ILE A 51 -9.42 -14.68 16.45
CA ILE A 51 -8.10 -14.04 16.40
C ILE A 51 -8.14 -12.81 15.47
N ALA A 52 -8.67 -12.95 14.26
CA ALA A 52 -8.75 -11.85 13.30
C ALA A 52 -9.59 -10.67 13.82
N ARG A 53 -10.71 -10.93 14.53
CA ARG A 53 -11.49 -9.88 15.19
C ARG A 53 -10.70 -9.16 16.28
N GLN A 54 -9.98 -9.89 17.13
CA GLN A 54 -9.14 -9.29 18.18
C GLN A 54 -8.04 -8.42 17.59
N LEU A 55 -7.33 -8.89 16.55
CA LEU A 55 -6.30 -8.10 15.87
C LEU A 55 -6.86 -6.83 15.23
N ARG A 56 -8.06 -6.89 14.62
CA ARG A 56 -8.74 -5.71 14.07
C ARG A 56 -9.10 -4.69 15.16
N LEU A 57 -9.64 -5.15 16.28
CA LEU A 57 -9.98 -4.28 17.41
C LEU A 57 -8.74 -3.58 17.96
N GLN A 58 -7.66 -4.33 18.19
CA GLN A 58 -6.38 -3.77 18.65
C GLN A 58 -5.83 -2.74 17.65
N SER A 59 -5.86 -3.04 16.34
CA SER A 59 -5.41 -2.09 15.32
C SER A 59 -6.26 -0.82 15.29
N GLN A 60 -7.59 -0.93 15.41
CA GLN A 60 -8.49 0.23 15.48
C GLN A 60 -8.25 1.07 16.74
N GLN A 61 -7.97 0.44 17.88
CA GLN A 61 -7.64 1.14 19.11
C GLN A 61 -6.35 1.95 18.96
N HIS A 62 -5.29 1.36 18.36
CA HIS A 62 -4.06 2.09 18.07
C HIS A 62 -4.30 3.23 17.08
N LYS A 63 -5.16 3.05 16.05
CA LYS A 63 -5.53 4.13 15.11
C LYS A 63 -6.12 5.37 15.77
N ASN A 64 -6.88 5.16 16.84
CA ASN A 64 -7.57 6.24 17.53
C ASN A 64 -6.70 6.91 18.61
N ASP A 65 -5.50 6.39 18.88
CA ASP A 65 -4.54 7.02 19.78
C ASP A 65 -3.87 8.20 19.05
N PRO A 66 -4.03 9.45 19.54
CA PRO A 66 -3.40 10.63 18.95
C PRO A 66 -1.86 10.58 18.92
N ALA A 67 -1.24 9.72 19.72
CA ALA A 67 0.21 9.51 19.73
C ALA A 67 0.68 8.55 18.63
N THR A 68 -0.23 7.84 17.96
CA THR A 68 0.14 6.90 16.89
C THR A 68 0.63 7.65 15.65
N VAL A 69 1.88 7.40 15.29
CA VAL A 69 2.49 7.92 14.07
C VAL A 69 2.32 6.91 12.94
N TYR A 70 1.41 7.20 12.00
CA TYR A 70 1.34 6.46 10.74
C TYR A 70 2.45 6.93 9.81
N ALA A 71 3.46 6.09 9.65
CA ALA A 71 4.55 6.34 8.72
C ALA A 71 4.10 6.13 7.27
N ASP A 72 4.42 7.08 6.40
CA ASP A 72 4.38 6.86 4.95
C ASP A 72 5.54 5.91 4.55
N VAL A 73 5.53 5.43 3.31
CA VAL A 73 6.65 4.66 2.75
C VAL A 73 7.92 5.51 2.75
N ASP A 74 8.98 4.97 3.33
CA ASP A 74 10.30 5.60 3.41
C ASP A 74 10.92 5.81 2.02
N SER A 75 11.36 7.03 1.74
CA SER A 75 11.92 7.40 0.43
C SER A 75 13.22 6.67 0.12
N ALA A 76 14.09 6.44 1.11
CA ALA A 76 15.35 5.74 0.91
C ALA A 76 15.10 4.25 0.63
N TRP A 77 14.14 3.65 1.32
CA TRP A 77 13.67 2.30 1.04
C TRP A 77 13.12 2.17 -0.38
N ALA A 78 12.25 3.09 -0.80
CA ALA A 78 11.68 3.09 -2.16
C ALA A 78 12.77 3.21 -3.24
N LEU A 79 13.74 4.12 -3.05
CA LEU A 79 14.89 4.28 -3.94
C LEU A 79 15.74 3.00 -4.04
N ALA A 80 16.05 2.37 -2.90
CA ALA A 80 16.82 1.14 -2.86
C ALA A 80 16.09 -0.01 -3.57
N ALA A 81 14.78 -0.16 -3.31
CA ALA A 81 13.94 -1.18 -3.92
C ALA A 81 13.87 -1.01 -5.45
N LEU A 82 13.73 0.23 -5.95
CA LEU A 82 13.74 0.51 -7.38
C LEU A 82 15.08 0.21 -8.04
N LYS A 83 16.20 0.58 -7.39
CA LYS A 83 17.55 0.27 -7.90
C LYS A 83 17.81 -1.24 -7.97
N GLN A 84 17.49 -1.97 -6.90
CA GLN A 84 17.67 -3.44 -6.87
C GLN A 84 16.80 -4.15 -7.92
N SER A 85 15.61 -3.62 -8.15
CA SER A 85 14.66 -4.20 -9.09
C SER A 85 14.72 -3.59 -10.48
N ASP A 86 15.69 -2.72 -10.79
CA ASP A 86 15.85 -2.04 -12.10
C ASP A 86 14.51 -1.54 -12.67
N CYS A 87 13.69 -0.97 -11.79
CA CYS A 87 12.38 -0.38 -12.09
C CYS A 87 12.48 1.14 -11.98
N THR A 88 11.64 1.85 -12.75
CA THR A 88 11.59 3.32 -12.69
C THR A 88 10.43 3.85 -11.86
N CYS A 89 9.45 3.01 -11.52
CA CYS A 89 8.28 3.40 -10.74
C CYS A 89 7.93 2.35 -9.68
N LEU A 90 7.73 2.79 -8.44
CA LEU A 90 7.12 2.00 -7.36
C LEU A 90 5.64 2.33 -7.33
N LEU A 91 4.78 1.37 -7.66
CA LEU A 91 3.34 1.47 -7.50
C LEU A 91 2.93 0.73 -6.23
N HIS A 92 2.33 1.43 -5.28
CA HIS A 92 1.85 0.86 -4.03
C HIS A 92 0.53 1.46 -3.57
N GLY A 93 -0.08 0.90 -2.54
CA GLY A 93 -1.26 1.45 -1.85
C GLY A 93 -0.93 1.64 -0.37
N HIS A 94 -1.75 1.03 0.50
CA HIS A 94 -1.58 0.95 1.96
C HIS A 94 -1.72 2.27 2.72
N THR A 95 -1.16 3.37 2.24
CA THR A 95 -1.08 4.63 2.98
C THR A 95 -2.31 5.52 2.82
N HIS A 96 -3.20 5.19 1.87
CA HIS A 96 -4.45 5.90 1.57
C HIS A 96 -4.22 7.38 1.21
N ARG A 97 -3.05 7.68 0.65
CA ARG A 97 -2.63 9.02 0.19
C ARG A 97 -2.38 9.00 -1.31
N PRO A 98 -3.42 8.88 -2.15
CA PRO A 98 -3.24 8.77 -3.59
C PRO A 98 -2.42 9.96 -4.12
N GLY A 99 -1.45 9.67 -4.98
CA GLY A 99 -0.54 10.69 -5.49
C GLY A 99 0.60 10.12 -6.31
N ASP A 100 1.20 10.97 -7.13
CA ASP A 100 2.36 10.66 -7.94
C ASP A 100 3.52 11.53 -7.44
N HIS A 101 4.60 10.88 -6.99
CA HIS A 101 5.71 11.54 -6.33
C HIS A 101 7.01 11.24 -7.07
N LEU A 102 7.81 12.26 -7.35
CA LEU A 102 9.21 12.07 -7.71
C LEU A 102 10.00 11.72 -6.45
N LEU A 103 10.87 10.72 -6.55
CA LEU A 103 11.76 10.39 -5.45
C LEU A 103 12.95 11.34 -5.44
N GLU A 104 13.24 11.92 -4.27
CA GLU A 104 14.37 12.83 -4.10
C GLU A 104 15.68 12.20 -4.58
N GLY A 105 16.51 12.99 -5.25
CA GLY A 105 17.77 12.52 -5.82
C GLY A 105 17.64 11.77 -7.15
N SER A 106 16.45 11.73 -7.78
CA SER A 106 16.30 11.27 -9.17
C SER A 106 15.18 11.99 -9.91
N ALA A 107 15.47 12.46 -11.13
CA ALA A 107 14.46 13.03 -12.03
C ALA A 107 13.61 11.96 -12.75
N GLN A 108 13.97 10.68 -12.63
CA GLN A 108 13.36 9.59 -13.40
C GLN A 108 12.63 8.56 -12.53
N LEU A 109 12.93 8.51 -11.23
CA LEU A 109 12.33 7.53 -10.32
C LEU A 109 11.07 8.09 -9.67
N GLN A 110 9.99 7.30 -9.72
CA GLN A 110 8.68 7.69 -9.24
C GLN A 110 8.17 6.73 -8.17
N ARG A 111 7.39 7.28 -7.23
CA ARG A 111 6.53 6.55 -6.31
C ARG A 111 5.09 6.97 -6.58
N ARG A 112 4.25 6.03 -7.01
CA ARG A 112 2.83 6.25 -7.25
C ARG A 112 2.01 5.51 -6.19
N VAL A 113 1.12 6.24 -5.54
CA VAL A 113 0.23 5.72 -4.51
C VAL A 113 -1.16 5.56 -5.08
N LEU A 114 -1.70 4.35 -4.98
CA LEU A 114 -3.07 4.01 -5.33
C LEU A 114 -4.03 4.50 -4.24
N SER A 115 -5.21 4.91 -4.71
CA SER A 115 -6.33 5.26 -3.84
C SER A 115 -6.87 4.04 -3.12
N ASP A 116 -7.29 4.21 -1.87
CA ASP A 116 -8.33 3.38 -1.26
C ASP A 116 -9.71 3.77 -1.81
N TRP A 117 -10.74 3.01 -1.43
CA TRP A 117 -12.08 3.11 -2.01
C TRP A 117 -13.11 3.56 -0.97
N ASP A 118 -12.67 4.44 -0.07
CA ASP A 118 -13.53 5.04 0.94
C ASP A 118 -14.32 6.22 0.32
N ALA A 119 -15.45 5.88 -0.30
CA ALA A 119 -16.36 6.84 -0.89
C ALA A 119 -17.25 7.57 0.13
N GLN A 120 -17.11 7.28 1.43
CA GLN A 120 -17.97 7.82 2.49
C GLN A 120 -17.23 8.73 3.48
N SER A 121 -15.90 8.79 3.42
CA SER A 121 -15.11 9.71 4.25
C SER A 121 -15.34 11.19 3.90
N ALA A 122 -14.86 12.09 4.76
CA ALA A 122 -14.92 13.54 4.52
C ALA A 122 -14.19 13.97 3.23
N GLU A 123 -13.20 13.18 2.79
CA GLU A 123 -12.53 13.32 1.50
C GLU A 123 -12.75 12.02 0.70
N PRO A 124 -13.89 11.87 -0.01
CA PRO A 124 -14.21 10.65 -0.73
C PRO A 124 -13.13 10.27 -1.75
N ARG A 125 -12.73 9.00 -1.74
CA ARG A 125 -11.68 8.47 -2.62
C ARG A 125 -12.18 7.21 -3.31
N ALA A 126 -12.08 7.18 -4.64
CA ALA A 126 -12.36 5.99 -5.45
C ALA A 126 -11.68 6.13 -6.82
N GLU A 127 -10.36 5.91 -6.85
CA GLU A 127 -9.60 6.03 -8.09
C GLU A 127 -9.04 4.68 -8.54
N VAL A 128 -8.84 4.57 -9.86
CA VAL A 128 -8.09 3.48 -10.48
C VAL A 128 -6.96 4.04 -11.32
N LEU A 129 -5.87 3.27 -11.42
CA LEU A 129 -4.80 3.56 -12.35
C LEU A 129 -5.03 2.74 -13.63
N ARG A 130 -5.14 3.40 -14.77
CA ARG A 130 -5.26 2.73 -16.08
C ARG A 130 -3.96 2.87 -16.86
N TRP A 131 -3.43 1.74 -17.29
CA TRP A 131 -2.22 1.65 -18.10
C TRP A 131 -2.58 1.32 -19.55
N HIS A 132 -2.13 2.15 -20.48
CA HIS A 132 -2.34 1.99 -21.91
C HIS A 132 -1.14 1.35 -22.60
N ALA A 133 -1.38 0.62 -23.70
CA ALA A 133 -0.33 -0.04 -24.47
C ALA A 133 0.70 0.95 -25.08
N SER A 134 0.35 2.24 -25.20
CA SER A 134 1.26 3.32 -25.60
C SER A 134 2.32 3.67 -24.54
N GLY A 135 2.21 3.13 -23.33
CA GLY A 135 3.03 3.54 -22.18
C GLY A 135 2.46 4.74 -21.41
N TRP A 136 1.34 5.31 -21.86
CA TRP A 136 0.62 6.32 -21.09
C TRP A 136 -0.12 5.69 -19.91
N VAL A 137 -0.13 6.41 -18.79
CA VAL A 137 -0.82 5.99 -17.57
C VAL A 137 -1.64 7.14 -17.03
N GLU A 138 -2.91 6.86 -16.72
CA GLU A 138 -3.85 7.84 -16.17
C GLU A 138 -4.46 7.38 -14.85
N ARG A 139 -4.80 8.35 -14.02
CA ARG A 139 -5.59 8.17 -12.81
C ARG A 139 -7.03 8.55 -13.11
N VAL A 140 -7.94 7.60 -12.96
CA VAL A 140 -9.36 7.79 -13.24
C VAL A 140 -10.11 7.85 -11.91
N ASN A 141 -10.69 9.01 -11.60
CA ASN A 141 -11.61 9.16 -10.47
C ASN A 141 -12.99 8.62 -10.87
N LEU A 142 -13.46 7.58 -10.16
CA LEU A 142 -14.74 6.93 -10.42
C LEU A 142 -15.93 7.70 -9.85
N LEU A 143 -15.70 8.67 -8.96
CA LEU A 143 -16.75 9.52 -8.41
C LEU A 143 -17.21 10.58 -9.43
N ASP A 144 -16.27 11.10 -10.24
CA ASP A 144 -16.54 12.13 -11.25
C ASP A 144 -17.38 11.61 -12.42
N GLN A 145 -17.47 10.29 -12.60
CA GLN A 145 -18.27 9.67 -13.67
C GLN A 145 -19.78 9.62 -13.37
N ARG A 146 -20.22 10.06 -12.18
CA ARG A 146 -21.63 10.06 -11.78
C ARG A 146 -22.43 11.30 -12.21
N THR A 147 -21.77 12.33 -12.76
CA THR A 147 -22.43 13.59 -13.20
C THR A 147 -22.91 13.56 -14.66
N SER A 148 -22.86 12.42 -15.34
CA SER A 148 -23.28 12.29 -16.76
C SER A 148 -24.42 11.27 -16.98
N ARG A 149 -25.33 11.10 -16.02
CA ARG A 149 -26.57 10.32 -16.20
C ARG A 149 -27.79 11.12 -15.79
#